data_AF-A0A3D5HQ76-F1
#
_entry.id   AF-A0A3D5HQ76-F1
#
_cell.length_a   1.000
_cell.length_b   1.000
_cell.length_c   1.000
_cell.angle_alpha   90.00
_cell.angle_beta   90.00
_cell.angle_gamma   90.00
#
_symmetry.space_group_name_H-M   'P 1'
#
loop_
_entity.id
_entity.type
_entity.pdbx_description
1 polymer ?
#
loop_
_entity_poly.entity_id
_entity_poly.type
_entity_poly.pdbx_seq_one_letter_code
_entity_poly.pdbx_strand_id
1 'polypeptide(L)'
;MAISQRFHKLLILLHERVHADELKNNLLELIIDLPQRSYYRHDRLEDHLYYLLIGKQYKDKDLMLRLKVICLNTLLKKQLEDHDIVTILAILHMLDYHLTILKDINWFVNDYARLSMNVVDRLVYANQVEVSVKLMKKMKSHFPKSRELKRKLLQVYLTLDQLDELTKLLPKYVIQSDDTKLLFKLREKISSDQWTDVILELIEYYKDQPTKKFILASLYFQEDDYESLIELMHSGVDLDIVMSYDHKLYRIYQNDLTQIYQKVLSDIIDSYLGDRAQVAVRKAIHHMDQLNARKLRKNVMSYLEKEYKHRIQYLM
;
A
#
# COMPACT_ATOMS: atom_id res chain seq x y z
N MET A 1 23.05 -24.63 18.19
CA MET A 1 23.33 -24.28 16.78
C MET A 1 22.79 -25.39 15.90
N ALA A 2 21.81 -25.08 15.05
CA ALA A 2 21.20 -26.07 14.16
C ALA A 2 22.27 -26.66 13.22
N ILE A 3 22.19 -27.98 12.93
CA ILE A 3 23.10 -28.74 12.06
C ILE A 3 23.39 -28.00 10.74
N SER A 4 22.38 -27.32 10.21
CA SER A 4 22.46 -26.40 9.07
C SER A 4 23.62 -25.41 9.20
N GLN A 5 23.70 -24.59 10.24
CA GLN A 5 24.75 -23.55 10.39
C GLN A 5 26.17 -24.12 10.45
N ARG A 6 26.34 -25.33 10.99
CA ARG A 6 27.64 -26.02 11.03
C ARG A 6 28.04 -26.54 9.64
N PHE A 7 27.08 -27.08 8.90
CA PHE A 7 27.28 -27.54 7.52
C PHE A 7 27.61 -26.37 6.57
N HIS A 8 26.92 -25.25 6.74
CA HIS A 8 27.19 -23.99 6.03
C HIS A 8 28.63 -23.49 6.23
N LYS A 9 29.13 -23.48 7.47
CA LYS A 9 30.52 -23.10 7.77
C LYS A 9 31.53 -24.04 7.11
N LEU A 10 31.25 -25.34 7.07
CA LEU A 10 32.13 -26.34 6.45
C LEU A 10 32.20 -26.18 4.93
N LEU A 11 31.08 -25.93 4.26
CA LEU A 11 31.05 -25.70 2.81
C LEU A 11 31.80 -24.44 2.40
N ILE A 12 31.72 -23.38 3.21
CA ILE A 12 32.51 -22.15 3.00
C ILE A 12 34.01 -22.45 3.14
N LEU A 13 34.41 -23.15 4.21
CA LEU A 13 35.82 -23.53 4.43
C LEU A 13 36.36 -24.45 3.32
N LEU A 14 35.51 -25.33 2.79
CA LEU A 14 35.84 -26.17 1.64
C LEU A 14 36.08 -25.31 0.41
N HIS A 15 35.17 -24.39 0.09
CA HIS A 15 35.32 -23.48 -1.05
C HIS A 15 36.62 -22.65 -0.97
N GLU A 16 36.96 -22.14 0.22
CA GLU A 16 38.18 -21.34 0.45
C GLU A 16 39.47 -22.15 0.28
N ARG A 17 39.45 -23.46 0.59
CA ARG A 17 40.63 -24.33 0.54
C ARG A 17 40.82 -25.08 -0.78
N VAL A 18 39.77 -25.18 -1.59
CA VAL A 18 39.87 -25.79 -2.91
C VAL A 18 40.58 -24.80 -3.84
N HIS A 19 41.69 -25.20 -4.44
CA HIS A 19 42.45 -24.34 -5.36
C HIS A 19 42.13 -24.61 -6.85
N ALA A 20 41.61 -25.79 -7.17
CA ALA A 20 41.25 -26.16 -8.54
C ALA A 20 39.92 -25.51 -8.96
N ASP A 21 39.93 -24.77 -10.06
CA ASP A 21 38.76 -24.03 -10.57
C ASP A 21 37.57 -24.93 -10.90
N GLU A 22 37.82 -26.09 -11.51
CA GLU A 22 36.78 -27.06 -11.86
C GLU A 22 36.08 -27.61 -10.61
N LEU A 23 36.84 -27.90 -9.56
CA LEU A 23 36.29 -28.40 -8.30
C LEU A 23 35.54 -27.30 -7.53
N LYS A 24 35.96 -26.03 -7.64
CA LYS A 24 35.19 -24.89 -7.13
C LYS A 24 33.85 -24.76 -7.86
N ASN A 25 33.85 -24.83 -9.18
CA ASN A 25 32.62 -24.70 -9.98
C ASN A 25 31.64 -25.83 -9.67
N ASN A 26 32.11 -27.07 -9.58
CA ASN A 26 31.27 -28.21 -9.18
C ASN A 26 30.68 -28.04 -7.77
N LEU A 27 31.44 -27.47 -6.84
CA LEU A 27 30.97 -27.17 -5.50
C LEU A 27 29.92 -26.05 -5.50
N LEU A 28 30.07 -25.03 -6.34
CA LEU A 28 29.09 -23.96 -6.50
C LEU A 28 27.79 -24.46 -7.15
N GLU A 29 27.88 -25.32 -8.16
CA GLU A 29 26.73 -25.99 -8.78
C GLU A 29 25.98 -26.84 -7.76
N LEU A 30 26.70 -27.66 -6.99
CA LEU A 30 26.12 -28.45 -5.91
C LEU A 30 25.38 -27.54 -4.91
N ILE A 31 25.98 -26.40 -4.54
CA ILE A 31 25.36 -25.47 -3.60
C ILE A 31 24.10 -24.82 -4.16
N ILE A 32 24.02 -24.54 -5.46
CA ILE A 32 22.83 -23.99 -6.11
C ILE A 32 21.74 -25.05 -6.28
N ASP A 33 22.11 -26.32 -6.46
CA ASP A 33 21.17 -27.44 -6.56
C ASP A 33 20.68 -27.94 -5.18
N LEU A 34 21.42 -27.70 -4.09
CA LEU A 34 21.05 -28.11 -2.74
C LEU A 34 19.67 -27.56 -2.29
N PRO A 35 19.35 -26.27 -2.45
CA PRO A 35 18.04 -25.69 -2.15
C PRO A 35 16.84 -26.39 -2.83
N GLN A 36 17.04 -27.03 -3.99
CA GLN A 36 15.98 -27.76 -4.69
C GLN A 36 15.56 -29.04 -3.93
N ARG A 37 16.41 -29.53 -3.02
CA ARG A 37 16.13 -30.71 -2.20
C ARG A 37 15.31 -30.31 -0.98
N SER A 38 14.24 -31.07 -0.70
CA SER A 38 13.25 -30.78 0.35
C SER A 38 13.83 -30.42 1.74
N TYR A 39 14.94 -31.03 2.15
CA TYR A 39 15.59 -30.78 3.45
C TYR A 39 16.39 -29.47 3.54
N TYR A 40 16.64 -28.80 2.41
CA TYR A 40 17.37 -27.51 2.33
C TYR A 40 16.47 -26.37 1.80
N ARG A 41 15.17 -26.63 1.63
CA ARG A 41 14.20 -25.59 1.28
C ARG A 41 13.97 -24.70 2.49
N HIS A 42 14.48 -23.48 2.40
CA HIS A 42 14.23 -22.44 3.38
C HIS A 42 13.39 -21.32 2.77
N ASP A 43 12.42 -20.81 3.53
CA ASP A 43 11.62 -19.66 3.08
C ASP A 43 12.45 -18.36 3.13
N ARG A 44 13.36 -18.27 4.09
CA ARG A 44 14.24 -17.11 4.29
C ARG A 44 15.50 -17.26 3.44
N LEU A 45 15.77 -16.25 2.62
CA LEU A 45 16.95 -16.18 1.77
C LEU A 45 18.26 -16.30 2.57
N GLU A 46 18.28 -15.75 3.79
CA GLU A 46 19.46 -15.73 4.68
C GLU A 46 19.91 -17.12 5.15
N ASP A 47 18.97 -18.05 5.22
CA ASP A 47 19.20 -19.43 5.64
C ASP A 47 19.69 -20.32 4.48
N HIS A 48 19.75 -19.78 3.26
CA HIS A 48 20.28 -20.51 2.13
C HIS A 48 21.80 -20.39 2.03
N LEU A 49 22.43 -21.51 1.69
CA LEU A 49 23.88 -21.67 1.51
C LEU A 49 24.52 -20.60 0.61
N TYR A 50 23.84 -20.21 -0.46
CA TYR A 50 24.34 -19.22 -1.41
C TYR A 50 24.36 -17.80 -0.82
N TYR A 51 23.41 -17.42 0.06
CA TYR A 51 23.37 -16.08 0.65
C TYR A 51 24.54 -15.90 1.60
N LEU A 52 24.94 -16.98 2.30
CA LEU A 52 26.10 -16.98 3.17
C LEU A 52 27.43 -16.90 2.40
N LEU A 53 27.51 -17.48 1.21
CA LEU A 53 28.66 -17.34 0.31
C LEU A 53 28.78 -15.93 -0.25
N ILE A 54 27.69 -15.39 -0.81
CA ILE A 54 27.63 -14.02 -1.35
C ILE A 54 27.85 -13.00 -0.23
N GLY A 55 27.20 -13.21 0.92
CA GLY A 55 27.25 -12.39 2.12
C GLY A 55 28.65 -12.12 2.66
N LYS A 56 29.52 -13.13 2.62
CA LYS A 56 30.92 -13.00 3.07
C LYS A 56 31.88 -12.57 1.96
N GLN A 57 31.55 -12.83 0.70
CA GLN A 57 32.46 -12.65 -0.44
C GLN A 57 32.01 -11.58 -1.43
N TYR A 58 31.14 -10.63 -1.03
CA TYR A 58 30.71 -9.46 -1.82
C TYR A 58 31.83 -8.67 -2.51
N LYS A 59 33.10 -8.89 -2.14
CA LYS A 59 34.28 -8.24 -2.72
C LYS A 59 34.90 -9.01 -3.89
N ASP A 60 34.59 -10.29 -4.08
CA ASP A 60 35.14 -11.11 -5.17
C ASP A 60 34.23 -11.08 -6.41
N LYS A 61 34.62 -10.24 -7.37
CA LYS A 61 33.88 -10.08 -8.64
C LYS A 61 33.88 -11.34 -9.49
N ASP A 62 34.94 -12.15 -9.46
CA ASP A 62 35.04 -13.36 -10.27
C ASP A 62 34.06 -14.42 -9.76
N LEU A 63 34.02 -14.61 -8.44
CA LEU A 63 33.05 -15.52 -7.82
C LEU A 63 31.61 -15.10 -8.10
N MET A 64 31.29 -13.81 -7.93
CA MET A 64 29.94 -13.31 -8.21
C MET A 64 29.53 -13.58 -9.67
N LEU A 65 30.47 -13.46 -10.61
CA LEU A 65 30.22 -13.68 -12.04
C LEU A 65 30.01 -15.17 -12.35
N ARG A 66 30.82 -16.05 -11.74
CA ARG A 66 30.62 -17.52 -11.82
C ARG A 66 29.27 -17.94 -11.25
N LEU A 67 28.90 -17.41 -10.08
CA LEU A 67 27.58 -17.65 -9.46
C LEU A 67 26.44 -17.19 -10.37
N LYS A 68 26.55 -16.01 -11.00
CA LYS A 68 25.55 -15.51 -11.93
C LYS A 68 25.35 -16.46 -13.11
N VAL A 69 26.44 -16.97 -13.71
CA VAL A 69 26.39 -17.93 -14.81
C VAL A 69 25.70 -19.23 -14.38
N ILE A 70 26.06 -19.77 -13.22
CA ILE A 70 25.46 -21.01 -12.72
C ILE A 70 23.95 -20.81 -12.46
N CYS A 71 23.56 -19.71 -11.82
CA CYS A 71 22.14 -19.41 -11.60
C CYS A 71 21.34 -19.30 -12.92
N LEU A 72 21.90 -18.66 -13.95
CA LEU A 72 21.26 -18.58 -15.27
C LEU A 72 21.14 -19.97 -15.91
N ASN A 73 22.18 -20.78 -15.86
CA ASN A 73 22.16 -22.15 -16.39
C ASN A 73 21.14 -23.02 -15.66
N THR A 74 21.01 -22.86 -14.34
CA THR A 74 20.01 -23.58 -13.54
C THR A 74 18.59 -23.18 -13.94
N LEU A 75 18.31 -21.88 -14.15
CA LEU A 75 16.98 -21.44 -14.64
C LEU A 75 16.60 -22.00 -16.01
N LEU A 76 17.59 -22.31 -16.86
CA LEU A 76 17.35 -22.95 -18.16
C LEU A 76 16.98 -24.43 -18.04
N LYS A 77 17.21 -25.07 -16.88
CA LYS A 77 16.78 -26.45 -16.62
C LYS A 77 15.25 -26.46 -16.44
N LYS A 78 14.54 -27.21 -17.29
CA LYS A 78 13.05 -27.20 -17.40
C LYS A 78 12.27 -27.80 -16.22
N GLN A 79 12.92 -28.19 -15.12
CA GLN A 79 12.27 -28.88 -13.99
C GLN A 79 12.52 -28.18 -12.65
N LEU A 80 12.25 -26.88 -12.59
CA LEU A 80 12.30 -26.14 -11.34
C LEU A 80 10.90 -25.85 -10.81
N GLU A 81 10.74 -25.96 -9.50
CA GLU A 81 9.53 -25.50 -8.82
C GLU A 81 9.55 -23.97 -8.65
N ASP A 82 8.37 -23.35 -8.55
CA ASP A 82 8.19 -21.91 -8.38
C ASP A 82 9.01 -21.36 -7.19
N HIS A 83 9.09 -22.11 -6.09
CA HIS A 83 9.89 -21.76 -4.92
C HIS A 83 11.37 -21.55 -5.28
N ASP A 84 11.94 -22.47 -6.05
CA ASP A 84 13.36 -22.48 -6.40
C ASP A 84 13.66 -21.42 -7.45
N ILE A 85 12.74 -21.23 -8.40
CA ILE A 85 12.78 -20.14 -9.38
C ILE A 85 12.85 -18.79 -8.64
N VAL A 86 11.93 -18.52 -7.71
CA VAL A 86 11.92 -17.27 -6.91
C VAL A 86 13.24 -17.06 -6.17
N THR A 87 13.78 -18.13 -5.59
CA THR A 87 15.03 -18.12 -4.84
C THR A 87 16.21 -17.74 -5.74
N ILE A 88 16.35 -18.41 -6.89
CA ILE A 88 17.43 -18.16 -7.85
C ILE A 88 17.35 -16.76 -8.44
N LEU A 89 16.14 -16.27 -8.71
CA LEU A 89 15.93 -14.93 -9.25
C LEU A 89 16.25 -13.82 -8.24
N ALA A 90 15.91 -14.01 -6.95
CA ALA A 90 16.34 -13.09 -5.91
C ALA A 90 17.87 -12.98 -5.85
N ILE A 91 18.58 -14.11 -5.98
CA ILE A 91 20.05 -14.14 -6.07
C ILE A 91 20.55 -13.36 -7.26
N LEU A 92 20.02 -13.66 -8.43
CA LEU A 92 20.44 -13.01 -9.66
C LEU A 92 20.24 -11.49 -9.60
N HIS A 93 19.14 -11.01 -9.02
CA HIS A 93 18.94 -9.57 -8.81
C HIS A 93 19.92 -8.96 -7.81
N MET A 94 20.29 -9.66 -6.74
CA MET A 94 21.37 -9.21 -5.85
C MET A 94 22.70 -9.11 -6.62
N LEU A 95 23.07 -10.16 -7.35
CA LEU A 95 24.31 -10.21 -8.11
C LEU A 95 24.36 -9.10 -9.18
N ASP A 96 23.27 -8.86 -9.90
CA ASP A 96 23.15 -7.78 -10.89
C ASP A 96 23.29 -6.38 -10.29
N TYR A 97 22.84 -6.19 -9.06
CA TYR A 97 23.00 -4.92 -8.37
C TYR A 97 24.48 -4.61 -8.10
N HIS A 98 25.26 -5.63 -7.73
CA HIS A 98 26.68 -5.49 -7.41
C HIS A 98 27.61 -5.63 -8.63
N LEU A 99 27.22 -6.42 -9.63
CA LEU A 99 27.92 -6.61 -10.90
C LEU A 99 27.28 -5.75 -11.99
N THR A 100 27.64 -4.48 -12.03
CA THR A 100 27.16 -3.49 -13.01
C THR A 100 27.46 -3.81 -14.50
N ILE A 101 28.08 -4.96 -14.80
CA ILE A 101 28.81 -5.23 -16.05
C ILE A 101 28.05 -6.15 -17.03
N LEU A 102 26.99 -6.87 -16.62
CA LEU A 102 26.35 -7.86 -17.50
C LEU A 102 24.83 -7.70 -17.62
N LYS A 103 24.32 -7.92 -18.84
CA LYS A 103 22.94 -7.78 -19.33
C LYS A 103 21.88 -7.81 -18.23
N ASP A 104 21.08 -6.75 -18.26
CA ASP A 104 19.92 -6.50 -17.44
C ASP A 104 18.95 -7.69 -17.53
N ILE A 105 18.59 -8.30 -16.39
CA ILE A 105 17.57 -9.36 -16.29
C ILE A 105 16.17 -8.76 -16.49
N ASN A 106 15.95 -8.11 -17.65
CA ASN A 106 14.68 -7.48 -18.01
C ASN A 106 13.68 -8.52 -18.53
N TRP A 107 14.17 -9.64 -19.06
CA TRP A 107 13.33 -10.75 -19.52
C TRP A 107 12.52 -11.40 -18.37
N PHE A 108 13.06 -11.40 -17.14
CA PHE A 108 12.39 -11.97 -15.96
C PHE A 108 11.03 -11.32 -15.67
N VAL A 109 10.93 -9.99 -15.79
CA VAL A 109 9.69 -9.26 -15.48
C VAL A 109 8.56 -9.70 -16.43
N ASN A 110 8.91 -10.14 -17.64
CA ASN A 110 7.94 -10.61 -18.63
C ASN A 110 7.64 -12.11 -18.46
N ASP A 111 8.68 -12.95 -18.35
CA ASP A 111 8.51 -14.41 -18.37
C ASP A 111 8.01 -14.98 -17.04
N TYR A 112 8.28 -14.27 -15.93
CA TYR A 112 7.92 -14.70 -14.58
C TYR A 112 7.19 -13.61 -13.80
N ALA A 113 6.38 -12.80 -14.49
CA ALA A 113 5.58 -11.73 -13.90
C ALA A 113 4.81 -12.18 -12.65
N ARG A 114 4.26 -13.41 -12.66
CA ARG A 114 3.53 -14.00 -11.52
C ARG A 114 4.40 -14.21 -10.27
N LEU A 115 5.68 -14.50 -10.44
CA LEU A 115 6.61 -14.80 -9.34
C LEU A 115 7.37 -13.57 -8.84
N SER A 116 7.32 -12.47 -9.60
CA SER A 116 8.03 -11.21 -9.30
C SER A 116 7.75 -10.65 -7.89
N MET A 117 6.52 -10.74 -7.40
CA MET A 117 6.18 -10.29 -6.04
C MET A 117 6.82 -11.16 -4.96
N ASN A 118 6.87 -12.48 -5.17
CA ASN A 118 7.51 -13.40 -4.23
C ASN A 118 9.04 -13.16 -4.18
N VAL A 119 9.63 -12.75 -5.31
CA VAL A 119 11.05 -12.37 -5.37
C VAL A 119 11.29 -11.10 -4.56
N VAL A 120 10.43 -10.08 -4.71
CA VAL A 120 10.49 -8.85 -3.90
C VAL A 120 10.37 -9.19 -2.42
N ASP A 121 9.42 -10.05 -2.03
CA ASP A 121 9.26 -10.48 -0.64
C ASP A 121 10.52 -11.12 -0.09
N ARG A 122 11.12 -12.06 -0.82
CA ARG A 122 12.38 -12.69 -0.40
C ARG A 122 13.52 -11.68 -0.26
N LEU A 123 13.63 -10.72 -1.17
CA LEU A 123 14.66 -9.68 -1.09
C LEU A 123 14.46 -8.76 0.13
N VAL A 124 13.22 -8.39 0.43
CA VAL A 124 12.89 -7.57 1.61
C VAL A 124 13.20 -8.33 2.89
N TYR A 125 12.82 -9.61 2.99
CA TYR A 125 13.15 -10.45 4.15
C TYR A 125 14.65 -10.68 4.32
N ALA A 126 15.42 -10.63 3.24
CA ALA A 126 16.88 -10.78 3.25
C ALA A 126 17.63 -9.47 3.53
N ASN A 127 16.92 -8.40 3.86
CA ASN A 127 17.45 -7.04 4.02
C ASN A 127 18.14 -6.49 2.74
N GLN A 128 17.77 -6.98 1.56
CA GLN A 128 18.32 -6.59 0.25
C GLN A 128 17.46 -5.53 -0.41
N VAL A 129 17.28 -4.43 0.31
CA VAL A 129 16.12 -3.59 0.06
C VAL A 129 16.33 -2.62 -1.10
N GLU A 130 17.55 -2.13 -1.32
CA GLU A 130 17.90 -1.34 -2.51
C GLU A 130 17.65 -2.13 -3.81
N VAL A 131 17.98 -3.42 -3.81
CA VAL A 131 17.74 -4.36 -4.90
C VAL A 131 16.23 -4.52 -5.13
N SER A 132 15.47 -4.68 -4.04
CA SER A 132 14.01 -4.80 -4.10
C SER A 132 13.34 -3.54 -4.69
N VAL A 133 13.81 -2.34 -4.31
CA VAL A 133 13.33 -1.06 -4.84
C VAL A 133 13.64 -0.93 -6.32
N LYS A 134 14.87 -1.28 -6.75
CA LYS A 134 15.25 -1.27 -8.17
C LYS A 134 14.37 -2.21 -8.99
N LEU A 135 14.12 -3.42 -8.49
CA LEU A 135 13.23 -4.39 -9.14
C LEU A 135 11.80 -3.86 -9.24
N MET A 136 11.24 -3.34 -8.14
CA MET A 136 9.87 -2.80 -8.15
C MET A 136 9.72 -1.56 -9.03
N LYS A 137 10.72 -0.68 -9.12
CA LYS A 137 10.72 0.47 -10.06
C LYS A 137 10.65 0.00 -11.52
N LYS A 138 11.38 -1.08 -11.86
CA LYS A 138 11.29 -1.71 -13.19
C LYS A 138 9.95 -2.40 -13.43
N MET A 139 9.39 -3.05 -12.42
CA MET A 139 8.05 -3.64 -12.55
C MET A 139 6.98 -2.56 -12.69
N LYS A 140 7.14 -1.38 -12.06
CA LYS A 140 6.24 -0.23 -12.23
C LYS A 140 6.25 0.31 -13.66
N SER A 141 7.39 0.31 -14.36
CA SER A 141 7.42 0.75 -15.76
C SER A 141 6.67 -0.22 -16.69
N HIS A 142 6.69 -1.52 -16.38
CA HIS A 142 5.97 -2.55 -17.16
C HIS A 142 4.48 -2.67 -16.75
N PHE A 143 4.16 -2.47 -15.47
CA PHE A 143 2.82 -2.61 -14.90
C PHE A 143 2.39 -1.35 -14.13
N PRO A 144 2.23 -0.19 -14.80
CA PRO A 144 2.03 1.10 -14.13
C PRO A 144 0.70 1.24 -13.36
N LYS A 145 -0.30 0.43 -13.73
CA LYS A 145 -1.65 0.44 -13.13
C LYS A 145 -1.85 -0.62 -12.02
N SER A 146 -0.83 -1.42 -11.69
CA SER A 146 -0.99 -2.45 -10.66
C SER A 146 -1.12 -1.85 -9.26
N ARG A 147 -2.31 -2.00 -8.66
CA ARG A 147 -2.59 -1.56 -7.28
C ARG A 147 -1.77 -2.32 -6.26
N GLU A 148 -1.60 -3.62 -6.44
CA GLU A 148 -0.82 -4.49 -5.56
C GLU A 148 0.65 -4.07 -5.53
N LEU A 149 1.21 -3.74 -6.70
CA LEU A 149 2.59 -3.27 -6.82
C LEU A 149 2.81 -1.96 -6.07
N LYS A 150 1.88 -1.00 -6.18
CA LYS A 150 1.98 0.26 -5.45
C LYS A 150 1.83 0.08 -3.95
N ARG A 151 0.92 -0.77 -3.51
CA ARG A 151 0.77 -1.11 -2.08
C ARG A 151 2.04 -1.76 -1.53
N LYS A 152 2.67 -2.66 -2.31
CA LYS A 152 3.91 -3.31 -1.90
C LYS A 152 5.08 -2.33 -1.84
N LEU A 153 5.19 -1.44 -2.83
CA LEU A 153 6.18 -0.34 -2.81
C LEU A 153 6.06 0.53 -1.56
N LEU A 154 4.83 0.92 -1.18
CA LEU A 154 4.61 1.67 0.06
C LEU A 154 5.09 0.89 1.29
N GLN A 155 4.77 -0.41 1.36
CA GLN A 155 5.24 -1.26 2.45
C GLN A 155 6.76 -1.34 2.52
N VAL A 156 7.43 -1.45 1.36
CA VAL A 156 8.90 -1.52 1.32
C VAL A 156 9.53 -0.18 1.71
N TYR A 157 9.02 0.95 1.20
CA TYR A 157 9.53 2.27 1.60
C TYR A 157 9.33 2.55 3.09
N LEU A 158 8.25 2.04 3.69
CA LEU A 158 8.04 2.11 5.13
C LEU A 158 9.04 1.28 5.94
N THR A 159 9.36 0.07 5.47
CA THR A 159 10.39 -0.76 6.12
C THR A 159 11.77 -0.10 6.05
N LEU A 160 11.99 0.71 5.02
CA LEU A 160 13.25 1.39 4.74
C LEU A 160 13.44 2.75 5.40
N ASP A 161 12.41 3.30 6.04
CA ASP A 161 12.39 4.70 6.48
C ASP A 161 12.72 5.69 5.33
N GLN A 162 12.43 5.31 4.08
CA GLN A 162 12.59 6.17 2.90
C GLN A 162 11.36 7.09 2.76
N LEU A 163 11.19 7.97 3.75
CA LEU A 163 10.02 8.82 3.89
C LEU A 163 9.82 9.76 2.69
N ASP A 164 10.88 10.25 2.07
CA ASP A 164 10.81 11.15 0.89
C ASP A 164 10.20 10.48 -0.35
N GLU A 165 10.49 9.19 -0.57
CA GLU A 165 9.92 8.46 -1.71
C GLU A 165 8.52 7.93 -1.38
N LEU A 166 8.26 7.66 -0.09
CA LEU A 166 6.94 7.32 0.43
C LEU A 166 5.95 8.48 0.20
N THR A 167 6.33 9.70 0.59
CA THR A 167 5.47 10.90 0.49
C THR A 167 5.12 11.23 -0.96
N LYS A 168 6.05 11.05 -1.91
CA LYS A 168 5.78 11.23 -3.35
C LYS A 168 4.87 10.16 -3.96
N LEU A 169 4.84 8.96 -3.41
CA LEU A 169 4.09 7.83 -3.95
C LEU A 169 2.70 7.70 -3.31
N LEU A 170 2.55 8.18 -2.08
CA LEU A 170 1.35 8.03 -1.27
C LEU A 170 0.12 8.74 -1.87
N PRO A 171 0.16 10.03 -2.29
CA PRO A 171 -0.96 10.68 -2.95
C PRO A 171 -1.43 9.91 -4.19
N LYS A 172 -0.48 9.50 -5.04
CA LYS A 172 -0.73 8.74 -6.27
C LYS A 172 -1.37 7.37 -6.01
N TYR A 173 -1.09 6.76 -4.86
CA TYR A 173 -1.74 5.51 -4.46
C TYR A 173 -3.17 5.76 -4.00
N VAL A 174 -3.38 6.74 -3.13
CA VAL A 174 -4.70 7.09 -2.61
C VAL A 174 -5.64 7.49 -3.75
N ILE A 175 -5.19 8.37 -4.65
CA ILE A 175 -5.95 8.82 -5.83
C ILE A 175 -6.43 7.64 -6.70
N GLN A 176 -5.63 6.57 -6.81
CA GLN A 176 -5.99 5.42 -7.65
C GLN A 176 -6.80 4.34 -6.94
N SER A 177 -6.69 4.26 -5.61
CA SER A 177 -7.28 3.19 -4.82
C SER A 177 -8.46 3.64 -3.98
N ASP A 178 -8.64 4.95 -3.84
CA ASP A 178 -9.53 5.63 -2.90
C ASP A 178 -9.36 5.14 -1.44
N ASP A 179 -8.21 4.55 -1.11
CA ASP A 179 -7.95 3.95 0.19
C ASP A 179 -7.27 4.95 1.15
N THR A 180 -8.11 5.73 1.84
CA THR A 180 -7.66 6.67 2.87
C THR A 180 -7.25 6.00 4.18
N LYS A 181 -7.56 4.72 4.40
CA LYS A 181 -7.19 4.02 5.64
C LYS A 181 -5.68 3.83 5.75
N LEU A 182 -5.03 3.51 4.63
CA LEU A 182 -3.58 3.41 4.57
C LEU A 182 -2.93 4.78 4.79
N LEU A 183 -3.47 5.86 4.21
CA LEU A 183 -2.98 7.23 4.41
C LEU A 183 -2.85 7.57 5.89
N PHE A 184 -3.93 7.42 6.67
CA PHE A 184 -3.93 7.79 8.08
C PHE A 184 -3.08 6.89 8.98
N LYS A 185 -2.89 5.62 8.62
CA LYS A 185 -1.93 4.73 9.33
C LYS A 185 -0.48 5.18 9.17
N LEU A 186 -0.18 5.96 8.12
CA LEU A 186 1.17 6.41 7.80
C LEU A 186 1.47 7.78 8.39
N ARG A 187 0.45 8.51 8.89
CA ARG A 187 0.60 9.81 9.54
C ARG A 187 1.63 9.78 10.66
N GLU A 188 1.60 8.76 11.51
CA GLU A 188 2.52 8.63 12.65
C GLU A 188 3.98 8.39 12.25
N LYS A 189 4.24 8.06 10.98
CA LYS A 189 5.58 7.71 10.48
C LYS A 189 6.21 8.80 9.63
N ILE A 190 5.44 9.81 9.23
CA ILE A 190 5.89 10.88 8.34
C ILE A 190 6.04 12.16 9.19
N SER A 191 7.01 13.01 8.85
CA SER A 191 7.15 14.32 9.52
C SER A 191 5.91 15.21 9.28
N SER A 192 5.66 16.16 10.17
CA SER A 192 4.51 17.09 10.05
C SER A 192 4.49 17.81 8.69
N ASP A 193 5.64 18.29 8.24
CA ASP A 193 5.75 19.13 7.06
C ASP A 193 5.45 18.34 5.80
N GLN A 194 6.04 17.14 5.69
CA GLN A 194 5.78 16.22 4.59
C GLN A 194 4.33 15.70 4.58
N TRP A 195 3.71 15.56 5.75
CA TRP A 195 2.31 15.19 5.86
C TRP A 195 1.41 16.31 5.32
N THR A 196 1.69 17.57 5.66
CA THR A 196 0.97 18.72 5.13
C THR A 196 1.04 18.77 3.60
N ASP A 197 2.21 18.57 3.00
CA ASP A 197 2.37 18.53 1.54
C ASP A 197 1.51 17.43 0.89
N VAL A 198 1.53 16.22 1.44
CA VAL A 198 0.73 15.08 0.96
C VAL A 198 -0.77 15.37 1.03
N ILE A 199 -1.22 15.97 2.12
CA ILE A 199 -2.62 16.30 2.32
C ILE A 199 -3.07 17.41 1.37
N LEU A 200 -2.27 18.46 1.19
CA LEU A 200 -2.58 19.55 0.26
C LEU A 200 -2.73 19.03 -1.17
N GLU A 201 -1.82 18.15 -1.64
CA GLU A 201 -1.92 17.53 -2.97
C GLU A 201 -3.24 16.73 -3.13
N LEU A 202 -3.64 15.99 -2.08
CA LEU A 202 -4.88 15.22 -2.09
C LEU A 202 -6.13 16.11 -2.05
N ILE A 203 -6.13 17.16 -1.24
CA ILE A 203 -7.23 18.11 -1.15
C ILE A 203 -7.42 18.82 -2.49
N GLU A 204 -6.34 19.32 -3.11
CA GLU A 204 -6.41 19.94 -4.44
C GLU A 204 -6.98 18.98 -5.48
N TYR A 205 -6.55 17.71 -5.48
CA TYR A 205 -7.06 16.73 -6.43
C TYR A 205 -8.56 16.42 -6.26
N TYR A 206 -9.02 16.28 -5.01
CA TYR A 206 -10.41 15.87 -4.74
C TYR A 206 -11.41 17.05 -4.74
N LYS A 207 -10.95 18.30 -4.64
CA LYS A 207 -11.81 19.50 -4.77
C LYS A 207 -12.58 19.51 -6.09
N ASP A 208 -11.93 19.09 -7.18
CA ASP A 208 -12.52 19.08 -8.52
C ASP A 208 -13.30 17.79 -8.85
N GLN A 209 -13.48 16.88 -7.87
CA GLN A 209 -14.09 15.57 -8.07
C GLN A 209 -15.48 15.49 -7.39
N PRO A 210 -16.58 15.84 -8.09
CA PRO A 210 -17.91 15.93 -7.49
C PRO A 210 -18.41 14.59 -6.93
N THR A 211 -17.97 13.47 -7.48
CA THR A 211 -18.36 12.11 -7.03
C THR A 211 -17.57 11.62 -5.83
N LYS A 212 -16.52 12.34 -5.40
CA LYS A 212 -15.59 11.93 -4.34
C LYS A 212 -15.62 12.83 -3.11
N LYS A 213 -16.70 13.61 -2.93
CA LYS A 213 -16.89 14.50 -1.78
C LYS A 213 -16.74 13.80 -0.42
N PHE A 214 -17.09 12.52 -0.31
CA PHE A 214 -16.88 11.74 0.91
C PHE A 214 -15.39 11.64 1.31
N ILE A 215 -14.49 11.46 0.32
CA ILE A 215 -13.05 11.37 0.57
C ILE A 215 -12.53 12.73 1.04
N LEU A 216 -12.91 13.80 0.34
CA LEU A 216 -12.54 15.16 0.71
C LEU A 216 -13.02 15.53 2.12
N ALA A 217 -14.27 15.19 2.47
CA ALA A 217 -14.81 15.37 3.81
C ALA A 217 -14.01 14.60 4.87
N SER A 218 -13.56 13.38 4.54
CA SER A 218 -12.71 12.58 5.44
C SER A 218 -11.34 13.22 5.67
N LEU A 219 -10.76 13.86 4.65
CA LEU A 219 -9.46 14.55 4.76
C LEU A 219 -9.59 15.75 5.69
N TYR A 220 -10.57 16.64 5.46
CA TYR A 220 -10.79 17.80 6.32
C TYR A 220 -11.07 17.42 7.77
N PHE A 221 -11.89 16.38 8.00
CA PHE A 221 -12.21 15.93 9.36
C PHE A 221 -10.99 15.41 10.13
N GLN A 222 -10.05 14.74 9.46
CA GLN A 222 -8.88 14.13 10.10
C GLN A 222 -7.75 15.14 10.36
N GLU A 223 -7.72 16.23 9.59
CA GLU A 223 -6.86 17.38 9.83
C GLU A 223 -7.47 18.41 10.79
N ASP A 224 -8.65 18.12 11.35
CA ASP A 224 -9.42 19.03 12.20
C ASP A 224 -9.74 20.39 11.52
N ASP A 225 -9.74 20.43 10.18
CA ASP A 225 -10.16 21.58 9.37
C ASP A 225 -11.69 21.59 9.23
N TYR A 226 -12.34 21.97 10.34
CA TYR A 226 -13.80 21.98 10.43
C TYR A 226 -14.44 23.11 9.62
N GLU A 227 -13.73 24.21 9.37
CA GLU A 227 -14.23 25.33 8.56
C GLU A 227 -14.40 24.88 7.10
N SER A 228 -13.35 24.33 6.49
CA SER A 228 -13.42 23.79 5.12
C SER A 228 -14.44 22.65 4.99
N LEU A 229 -14.61 21.84 6.05
CA LEU A 229 -15.61 20.79 6.08
C LEU A 229 -17.04 21.36 6.04
N ILE A 230 -17.32 22.42 6.80
CA ILE A 230 -18.62 23.10 6.79
C ILE A 230 -18.88 23.76 5.43
N GLU A 231 -17.90 24.43 4.84
CA GLU A 231 -18.02 25.02 3.49
C GLU A 231 -18.33 23.95 2.44
N LEU A 232 -17.64 22.81 2.51
CA LEU A 232 -17.93 21.66 1.65
C LEU A 232 -19.37 21.18 1.82
N MET A 233 -19.85 21.05 3.06
CA MET A 233 -21.23 20.64 3.34
C MET A 233 -22.26 21.63 2.79
N HIS A 234 -22.00 22.95 2.88
CA HIS A 234 -22.86 23.98 2.28
C HIS A 234 -22.92 23.92 0.75
N SER A 235 -21.81 23.54 0.10
CA SER A 235 -21.71 23.37 -1.36
C SER A 235 -22.61 22.24 -1.92
N GLY A 236 -23.20 21.43 -1.05
CA GLY A 236 -24.08 20.31 -1.40
C GLY A 236 -23.36 18.98 -1.26
N VAL A 237 -23.72 18.23 -0.22
CA VAL A 237 -23.23 16.88 0.07
C VAL A 237 -24.42 15.97 0.38
N ASP A 238 -24.20 14.67 0.24
CA ASP A 238 -25.19 13.68 0.63
C ASP A 238 -25.44 13.70 2.14
N LEU A 239 -26.68 13.37 2.55
CA LEU A 239 -27.08 13.28 3.95
C LEU A 239 -26.15 12.38 4.77
N ASP A 240 -25.66 11.30 4.16
CA ASP A 240 -24.75 10.35 4.81
C ASP A 240 -23.39 10.97 5.17
N ILE A 241 -22.90 11.93 4.38
CA ILE A 241 -21.67 12.68 4.69
C ILE A 241 -21.91 13.55 5.92
N VAL A 242 -23.02 14.29 5.96
CA VAL A 242 -23.37 15.15 7.10
C VAL A 242 -23.45 14.33 8.39
N MET A 243 -24.21 13.24 8.36
CA MET A 243 -24.41 12.34 9.50
C MET A 243 -23.11 11.65 9.97
N SER A 244 -22.12 11.48 9.09
CA SER A 244 -20.86 10.83 9.47
C SER A 244 -19.96 11.73 10.33
N TYR A 245 -20.05 13.06 10.17
CA TYR A 245 -19.10 14.00 10.74
C TYR A 245 -19.72 15.03 11.71
N ASP A 246 -21.06 15.11 11.77
CA ASP A 246 -21.79 16.08 12.61
C ASP A 246 -21.55 15.93 14.12
N HIS A 247 -21.20 14.74 14.60
CA HIS A 247 -20.96 14.47 16.03
C HIS A 247 -19.89 15.38 16.67
N LYS A 248 -18.80 15.73 15.96
CA LYS A 248 -17.81 16.71 16.44
C LYS A 248 -18.24 18.15 16.15
N LEU A 249 -18.87 18.38 15.00
CA LEU A 249 -19.24 19.71 14.53
C LEU A 249 -20.37 20.32 15.38
N TYR A 250 -21.26 19.51 15.95
CA TYR A 250 -22.45 19.98 16.67
C TYR A 250 -22.16 20.92 17.84
N ARG A 251 -21.01 20.75 18.51
CA ARG A 251 -20.65 21.59 19.66
C ARG A 251 -20.23 23.00 19.26
N ILE A 252 -19.72 23.18 18.05
CA ILE A 252 -19.05 24.41 17.59
C ILE A 252 -19.89 25.11 16.52
N TYR A 253 -20.38 24.36 15.52
CA TYR A 253 -21.07 24.86 14.31
C TYR A 253 -22.56 24.51 14.31
N GLN A 254 -23.24 24.67 15.45
CA GLN A 254 -24.62 24.24 15.60
C GLN A 254 -25.58 24.91 14.59
N ASN A 255 -25.40 26.20 14.33
CA ASN A 255 -26.26 26.96 13.43
C ASN A 255 -26.06 26.53 11.98
N ASP A 256 -24.80 26.36 11.55
CA ASP A 256 -24.45 25.95 10.19
C ASP A 256 -24.97 24.53 9.90
N LEU A 257 -24.78 23.60 10.85
CA LEU A 257 -25.36 22.26 10.72
C LEU A 257 -26.88 22.29 10.60
N THR A 258 -27.56 23.19 11.31
CA THR A 258 -29.01 23.33 11.19
C THR A 258 -29.39 23.73 9.77
N GLN A 259 -28.70 24.71 9.18
CA GLN A 259 -28.94 25.14 7.80
C GLN A 259 -28.59 24.05 6.78
N ILE A 260 -27.49 23.34 6.98
CA ILE A 260 -27.07 22.22 6.13
C ILE A 260 -28.13 21.12 6.14
N TYR A 261 -28.58 20.69 7.31
CA TYR A 261 -29.63 19.67 7.43
C TYR A 261 -30.95 20.13 6.80
N GLN A 262 -31.34 21.39 7.00
CA GLN A 262 -32.53 21.95 6.37
C GLN A 262 -32.44 21.91 4.84
N LYS A 263 -31.30 22.36 4.27
CA LYS A 263 -31.07 22.37 2.83
C LYS A 263 -31.05 20.96 2.23
N VAL A 264 -30.25 20.04 2.80
CA VAL A 264 -30.11 18.67 2.29
C VAL A 264 -31.44 17.91 2.35
N LEU A 265 -32.21 18.06 3.43
CA LEU A 265 -33.52 17.41 3.53
C LEU A 265 -34.55 18.06 2.60
N SER A 266 -34.54 19.38 2.44
CA SER A 266 -35.33 20.07 1.42
C SER A 266 -35.05 19.52 0.01
N ASP A 267 -33.77 19.48 -0.37
CA ASP A 267 -33.35 18.98 -1.70
C ASP A 267 -33.83 17.54 -1.92
N ILE A 268 -33.78 16.68 -0.89
CA ILE A 268 -34.27 15.30 -0.95
C ILE A 268 -35.80 15.25 -1.09
N ILE A 269 -36.55 16.04 -0.31
CA ILE A 269 -38.02 16.06 -0.35
C ILE A 269 -38.54 16.62 -1.68
N ASP A 270 -37.83 17.58 -2.26
CA ASP A 270 -38.17 18.17 -3.55
C ASP A 270 -37.80 17.24 -4.71
N SER A 271 -36.69 16.51 -4.61
CA SER A 271 -36.23 15.57 -5.63
C SER A 271 -36.94 14.22 -5.63
N TYR A 272 -37.43 13.76 -4.48
CA TYR A 272 -38.04 12.43 -4.32
C TYR A 272 -39.45 12.51 -3.74
N LEU A 273 -40.41 11.85 -4.40
CA LEU A 273 -41.78 11.69 -3.91
C LEU A 273 -41.93 10.40 -3.09
N GLY A 274 -42.70 10.47 -1.99
CA GLY A 274 -43.14 9.30 -1.20
C GLY A 274 -42.07 8.71 -0.26
N ASP A 275 -42.01 7.37 -0.22
CA ASP A 275 -41.28 6.58 0.78
C ASP A 275 -39.79 6.92 0.91
N ARG A 276 -39.11 7.29 -0.19
CA ARG A 276 -37.66 7.61 -0.14
C ARG A 276 -37.37 8.86 0.68
N ALA A 277 -38.17 9.90 0.53
CA ALA A 277 -38.04 11.12 1.32
C ALA A 277 -38.37 10.84 2.80
N GLN A 278 -39.39 10.02 3.07
CA GLN A 278 -39.76 9.60 4.43
C GLN A 278 -38.63 8.83 5.12
N VAL A 279 -38.01 7.88 4.41
CA VAL A 279 -36.88 7.09 4.95
C VAL A 279 -35.69 8.01 5.28
N ALA A 280 -35.36 8.96 4.41
CA ALA A 280 -34.26 9.90 4.65
C ALA A 280 -34.52 10.81 5.86
N VAL A 281 -35.72 11.37 5.97
CA VAL A 281 -36.12 12.22 7.11
C VAL A 281 -36.09 11.42 8.42
N ARG A 282 -36.69 10.23 8.45
CA ARG A 282 -36.64 9.35 9.64
C ARG A 282 -35.22 8.97 10.02
N LYS A 283 -34.37 8.66 9.04
CA LYS A 283 -32.94 8.36 9.25
C LYS A 283 -32.22 9.55 9.90
N ALA A 284 -32.42 10.77 9.39
CA ALA A 284 -31.81 11.98 9.93
C ALA A 284 -32.29 12.25 11.38
N ILE A 285 -33.60 12.15 11.64
CA ILE A 285 -34.16 12.37 12.97
C ILE A 285 -33.62 11.34 13.97
N HIS A 286 -33.61 10.07 13.59
CA HIS A 286 -33.10 9.00 14.45
C HIS A 286 -31.63 9.22 14.81
N HIS A 287 -30.81 9.65 13.85
CA HIS A 287 -29.41 10.00 14.09
C HIS A 287 -29.25 11.20 15.05
N MET A 288 -30.03 12.26 14.86
CA MET A 288 -30.01 13.42 15.76
C MET A 288 -30.41 13.04 17.19
N ASP A 289 -31.34 12.09 17.35
CA ASP A 289 -31.72 11.53 18.65
C ASP A 289 -30.57 10.71 19.27
N GLN A 290 -29.87 9.87 18.49
CA GLN A 290 -28.68 9.15 18.94
C GLN A 290 -27.55 10.07 19.39
N LEU A 291 -27.38 11.22 18.73
CA LEU A 291 -26.41 12.26 19.10
C LEU A 291 -26.85 13.12 20.30
N ASN A 292 -28.05 12.90 20.85
CA ASN A 292 -28.68 13.76 21.86
C ASN A 292 -28.79 15.25 21.43
N ALA A 293 -28.83 15.52 20.12
CA ALA A 293 -28.85 16.86 19.55
C ALA A 293 -30.27 17.46 19.52
N ARG A 294 -30.93 17.54 20.69
CA ARG A 294 -32.35 17.93 20.81
C ARG A 294 -32.68 19.28 20.18
N LYS A 295 -31.78 20.27 20.30
CA LYS A 295 -31.96 21.60 19.70
C LYS A 295 -31.89 21.55 18.16
N LEU A 296 -30.95 20.79 17.60
CA LEU A 296 -30.82 20.59 16.16
C LEU A 296 -32.09 19.95 15.60
N ARG A 297 -32.52 18.84 16.21
CA ARG A 297 -33.75 18.14 15.84
C ARG A 297 -34.96 19.08 15.87
N LYS A 298 -35.15 19.83 16.96
CA LYS A 298 -36.28 20.75 17.09
C LYS A 298 -36.28 21.81 15.98
N ASN A 299 -35.13 22.41 15.69
CA ASN A 299 -35.02 23.45 14.66
C ASN A 299 -35.27 22.90 13.26
N VAL A 300 -34.68 21.75 12.92
CA VAL A 300 -34.88 21.08 11.62
C VAL A 300 -36.34 20.67 11.46
N MET A 301 -36.95 20.03 12.47
CA MET A 301 -38.36 19.65 12.43
C MET A 301 -39.29 20.84 12.28
N SER A 302 -39.07 21.91 13.04
CA SER A 302 -39.91 23.11 12.96
C SER A 302 -39.86 23.77 11.57
N TYR A 303 -38.70 23.73 10.91
CA TYR A 303 -38.54 24.22 9.54
C TYR A 303 -39.28 23.33 8.55
N LEU A 304 -39.06 22.02 8.63
CA LEU A 304 -39.75 21.08 7.76
C LEU A 304 -41.28 21.23 7.92
N GLU A 305 -41.81 21.27 9.15
CA GLU A 305 -43.24 21.44 9.47
C GLU A 305 -43.85 22.70 8.87
N LYS A 306 -43.06 23.76 8.79
CA LYS A 306 -43.48 25.04 8.22
C LYS A 306 -43.49 25.00 6.69
N GLU A 307 -42.42 24.54 6.05
CA GLU A 307 -42.25 24.57 4.59
C GLU A 307 -42.98 23.42 3.88
N TYR A 308 -43.02 22.23 4.47
CA TYR A 308 -43.58 21.01 3.88
C TYR A 308 -44.81 20.50 4.63
N LYS A 309 -45.60 21.41 5.20
CA LYS A 309 -46.82 21.10 5.99
C LYS A 309 -47.75 20.07 5.33
N HIS A 310 -47.86 20.13 4.00
CA HIS A 310 -48.71 19.23 3.20
C HIS A 310 -48.15 17.82 2.99
N ARG A 311 -46.83 17.63 3.17
CA ARG A 311 -46.14 16.35 2.97
C ARG A 311 -45.75 15.68 4.28
N ILE A 312 -45.68 16.43 5.38
CA ILE A 312 -45.15 15.94 6.65
C ILE A 312 -45.98 14.89 7.35
N GLN A 313 -47.30 14.90 7.18
CA GLN A 313 -48.15 13.79 7.65
C GLN A 313 -47.75 12.43 7.06
N TYR A 314 -47.06 12.44 5.91
CA TYR A 314 -46.56 11.24 5.24
C TYR A 314 -45.04 11.03 5.43
N LEU A 315 -44.33 11.97 6.06
CA LEU A 315 -42.87 11.90 6.28
C LEU A 315 -42.50 11.51 7.72
N MET A 316 -43.41 11.69 8.68
CA MET A 316 -43.32 11.09 10.03
C MET A 316 -43.78 9.64 9.99
#